data_AF-A0A143C8I2-F1
#
_entry.id   AF-A0A143C8I2-F1
#
_cell.length_a   1.000
_cell.length_b   1.000
_cell.length_c   1.000
_cell.angle_alpha   90.00
_cell.angle_beta   90.00
_cell.angle_gamma   90.00
#
_symmetry.space_group_name_H-M   'P 1'
#
loop_
_entity.id
_entity.type
_entity.pdbx_description
1 polymer ?
#
loop_
_entity_poly.entity_id
_entity_poly.type
_entity_poly.pdbx_seq_one_letter_code
_entity_poly.pdbx_strand_id
1 'polypeptide(L)'
;MTSTSTPPGLTRFNTLEEHAAYTALREACASTAWAKRLLAARPYATCEDLYAASDAAMAELTAGDLDEAMAGHPPIGRPKPGDPTSAREQSGMAGASDALKAEMLELNLAYQERFGHVFLICATGRTGEQMRDAVRERIGNPPEREREIVRTELGKINRIRLARLVEED
;
A
#
# COMPACT_ATOMS: atom_id res chain seq x y z
N MET A 1 16.20 30.99 -8.60
CA MET A 1 14.75 30.70 -8.71
C MET A 1 14.60 29.54 -9.67
N THR A 2 14.60 28.32 -9.17
CA THR A 2 14.31 27.14 -10.00
C THR A 2 12.81 27.00 -10.06
N SER A 3 12.23 27.30 -11.22
CA SER A 3 10.82 27.00 -11.52
C SER A 3 10.60 25.51 -11.32
N THR A 4 9.92 25.13 -10.22
CA THR A 4 9.45 23.77 -9.99
C THR A 4 8.30 23.52 -10.93
N SER A 5 8.62 23.18 -12.18
CA SER A 5 7.67 22.61 -13.12
C SER A 5 7.07 21.36 -12.49
N THR A 6 5.74 21.28 -12.45
CA THR A 6 5.03 20.05 -12.12
C THR A 6 5.54 18.92 -13.02
N PRO A 7 5.87 17.73 -12.47
CA PRO A 7 6.30 16.59 -13.29
C PRO A 7 5.26 16.26 -14.38
N PRO A 8 5.67 15.77 -15.57
CA PRO A 8 4.75 15.41 -16.64
C PRO A 8 3.66 14.43 -16.19
N GLY A 9 4.01 13.40 -15.42
CA GLY A 9 3.04 12.42 -14.90
C GLY A 9 2.04 13.00 -13.91
N LEU A 10 2.45 13.94 -13.04
CA LEU A 10 1.52 14.65 -12.16
C LEU A 10 0.56 15.57 -12.95
N THR A 11 1.08 16.26 -13.98
CA THR A 11 0.25 17.06 -14.88
C THR A 11 -0.79 16.18 -15.57
N ARG A 12 -0.37 15.03 -16.12
CA ARG A 12 -1.27 14.03 -16.71
C ARG A 12 -2.34 13.60 -15.71
N PHE A 13 -1.96 13.18 -14.51
CA PHE A 13 -2.90 12.75 -13.46
C PHE A 13 -3.93 13.83 -13.09
N ASN A 14 -3.49 15.09 -12.98
CA ASN A 14 -4.38 16.23 -12.72
C ASN A 14 -5.41 16.45 -13.83
N THR A 15 -5.06 16.12 -15.08
CA THR A 15 -5.91 16.32 -16.27
C THR A 15 -6.73 15.10 -16.70
N LEU A 16 -6.48 13.93 -16.10
CA LEU A 16 -7.26 12.72 -16.39
C LEU A 16 -8.75 12.96 -16.13
N GLU A 17 -9.60 12.40 -17.02
CA GLU A 17 -11.04 12.30 -16.78
C GLU A 17 -11.29 11.67 -15.41
N GLU A 18 -12.36 12.12 -14.75
CA GLU A 18 -12.67 11.72 -13.37
C GLU A 18 -12.70 10.21 -13.18
N HIS A 19 -13.32 9.48 -14.10
CA HIS A 19 -13.39 8.02 -14.05
C HIS A 19 -12.02 7.34 -14.22
N ALA A 20 -11.17 7.85 -15.10
CA ALA A 20 -9.83 7.32 -15.33
C ALA A 20 -8.92 7.56 -14.11
N ALA A 21 -8.96 8.78 -13.54
CA ALA A 21 -8.21 9.11 -12.34
C ALA A 21 -8.67 8.30 -11.12
N TYR A 22 -9.99 8.11 -10.97
CA TYR A 22 -10.53 7.26 -9.92
C TYR A 22 -10.07 5.81 -10.05
N THR A 23 -10.08 5.26 -11.27
CA THR A 23 -9.57 3.90 -11.54
C THR A 23 -8.10 3.77 -11.18
N ALA A 24 -7.25 4.71 -11.60
CA ALA A 24 -5.83 4.72 -11.25
C ALA A 24 -5.59 4.80 -9.72
N LEU A 25 -6.40 5.59 -9.00
CA LEU A 25 -6.36 5.65 -7.53
C LEU A 25 -6.81 4.32 -6.91
N ARG A 26 -7.83 3.66 -7.46
CA ARG A 26 -8.31 2.35 -6.98
C ARG A 26 -7.32 1.22 -7.21
N GLU A 27 -6.49 1.33 -8.24
CA GLU A 27 -5.36 0.42 -8.46
C GLU A 27 -4.24 0.64 -7.42
N ALA A 28 -4.01 1.89 -7.01
CA ALA A 28 -3.05 2.20 -5.96
C ALA A 28 -3.53 1.72 -4.58
N CYS A 29 -4.78 1.98 -4.23
CA CYS A 29 -5.38 1.57 -2.96
C CYS A 29 -6.84 1.14 -3.15
N ALA A 30 -7.20 -0.03 -2.61
CA ALA A 30 -8.55 -0.56 -2.75
C ALA A 30 -9.63 0.26 -2.03
N SER A 31 -9.28 1.13 -1.08
CA SER A 31 -10.24 1.96 -0.35
C SER A 31 -10.96 2.97 -1.26
N THR A 32 -12.28 2.83 -1.33
CA THR A 32 -13.16 3.76 -2.04
C THR A 32 -13.10 5.16 -1.44
N ALA A 33 -13.10 5.24 -0.12
CA ALA A 33 -13.13 6.52 0.60
C ALA A 33 -11.81 7.29 0.46
N TRP A 34 -10.67 6.59 0.40
CA TRP A 34 -9.39 7.21 0.09
C TRP A 34 -9.35 7.74 -1.35
N ALA A 35 -9.70 6.91 -2.34
CA ALA A 35 -9.68 7.31 -3.74
C ALA A 35 -10.56 8.53 -4.02
N LYS A 36 -11.76 8.60 -3.44
CA LYS A 36 -12.66 9.75 -3.58
C LYS A 36 -12.08 11.04 -3.00
N ARG A 37 -11.42 10.98 -1.83
CA ARG A 37 -10.76 12.15 -1.23
C ARG A 37 -9.67 12.71 -2.13
N LEU A 38 -8.81 11.84 -2.65
CA LEU A 38 -7.72 12.29 -3.52
C LEU A 38 -8.24 12.82 -4.86
N LEU A 39 -9.29 12.20 -5.39
CA LEU A 39 -9.92 12.64 -6.63
C LEU A 39 -10.49 14.06 -6.52
N ALA A 40 -11.18 14.34 -5.41
CA ALA A 40 -11.83 15.62 -5.14
C ALA A 40 -10.84 16.75 -4.82
N ALA A 41 -9.63 16.43 -4.36
CA ALA A 41 -8.60 17.41 -4.03
C ALA A 41 -7.71 17.79 -5.24
N ARG A 42 -7.95 17.22 -6.43
CA ARG A 42 -7.26 17.67 -7.65
C ARG A 42 -7.70 19.09 -8.05
N PRO A 43 -6.82 19.88 -8.71
CA PRO A 43 -5.44 19.53 -9.08
C PRO A 43 -4.44 19.75 -7.93
N TYR A 44 -3.40 18.91 -7.88
CA TYR A 44 -2.27 19.07 -6.96
C TYR A 44 -1.17 19.93 -7.59
N ALA A 45 -0.58 20.84 -6.82
CA ALA A 45 0.51 21.69 -7.32
C ALA A 45 1.83 20.92 -7.43
N THR A 46 2.13 20.06 -6.45
CA THR A 46 3.34 19.24 -6.38
C THR A 46 3.04 17.79 -6.02
N CYS A 47 4.01 16.89 -6.26
CA CYS A 47 3.87 15.49 -5.83
C CYS A 47 3.79 15.36 -4.31
N GLU A 48 4.48 16.24 -3.57
CA GLU A 48 4.39 16.28 -2.11
C GLU A 48 2.98 16.66 -1.64
N ASP A 49 2.27 17.55 -2.33
CA ASP A 49 0.87 17.86 -2.01
C ASP A 49 -0.03 16.63 -2.20
N LEU A 50 0.19 15.85 -3.26
CA LEU A 50 -0.51 14.58 -3.49
C LEU A 50 -0.20 13.55 -2.39
N TYR A 51 1.06 13.41 -2.00
CA TYR A 51 1.45 12.46 -0.94
C TYR A 51 0.91 12.87 0.42
N ALA A 52 0.95 14.16 0.76
CA ALA A 52 0.37 14.70 1.98
C ALA A 52 -1.16 14.48 2.03
N ALA A 53 -1.86 14.72 0.91
CA ALA A 53 -3.28 14.43 0.80
C ALA A 53 -3.57 12.93 0.94
N SER A 54 -2.71 12.07 0.38
CA SER A 54 -2.77 10.62 0.56
C SER A 54 -2.67 10.19 2.01
N ASP A 55 -1.71 10.74 2.75
CA ASP A 55 -1.50 10.37 4.16
C ASP A 55 -2.62 10.89 5.04
N ALA A 56 -3.11 12.11 4.81
CA ALA A 56 -4.25 12.66 5.52
C ALA A 56 -5.51 11.81 5.28
N ALA A 57 -5.79 11.44 4.03
CA ALA A 57 -6.89 10.56 3.69
C ALA A 57 -6.75 9.17 4.33
N MET A 58 -5.53 8.63 4.41
CA MET A 58 -5.24 7.38 5.13
C MET A 58 -5.46 7.50 6.64
N ALA A 59 -5.08 8.62 7.25
CA ALA A 59 -5.27 8.88 8.68
C ALA A 59 -6.77 8.94 9.05
N GLU A 60 -7.61 9.46 8.16
CA GLU A 60 -9.05 9.63 8.38
C GLU A 60 -9.89 8.37 8.09
N LEU A 61 -9.30 7.30 7.57
CA LEU A 61 -10.08 6.10 7.24
C LEU A 61 -10.75 5.51 8.48
N THR A 62 -12.03 5.19 8.35
CA THR A 62 -12.74 4.41 9.36
C THR A 62 -12.21 2.98 9.41
N ALA A 63 -12.64 2.19 10.39
CA ALA A 63 -12.31 0.78 10.47
C ALA A 63 -12.70 0.03 9.18
N GLY A 64 -13.91 0.26 8.67
CA GLY A 64 -14.40 -0.39 7.45
C GLY A 64 -13.66 0.04 6.19
N ASP A 65 -13.29 1.32 6.07
CA ASP A 65 -12.50 1.79 4.93
C ASP A 65 -11.08 1.18 4.93
N LEU A 66 -10.52 0.97 6.12
CA LEU A 66 -9.22 0.33 6.31
C LEU A 66 -9.30 -1.17 5.98
N ASP A 67 -10.39 -1.83 6.36
CA ASP A 67 -10.64 -3.22 6.00
C ASP A 67 -10.78 -3.39 4.47
N GLU A 68 -11.49 -2.46 3.79
CA GLU A 68 -11.55 -2.42 2.32
C GLU A 68 -10.16 -2.22 1.71
N ALA A 69 -9.35 -1.32 2.26
CA ALA A 69 -7.97 -1.10 1.82
C ALA A 69 -7.15 -2.39 1.88
N MET A 70 -7.19 -3.09 3.03
CA MET A 70 -6.45 -4.33 3.26
C MET A 70 -6.90 -5.48 2.36
N ALA A 71 -8.19 -5.58 2.05
CA ALA A 71 -8.75 -6.63 1.20
C ALA A 71 -8.18 -6.62 -0.23
N GLY A 72 -7.60 -5.50 -0.67
CA GLY A 72 -6.90 -5.39 -1.94
C GLY A 72 -5.50 -6.02 -1.97
N HIS A 73 -4.96 -6.48 -0.84
CA HIS A 73 -3.58 -6.96 -0.75
C HIS A 73 -3.49 -8.49 -0.68
N PRO A 74 -2.64 -9.13 -1.49
CA PRO A 74 -2.35 -10.55 -1.34
C PRO A 74 -1.40 -10.81 -0.14
N PRO A 75 -1.41 -12.02 0.43
CA PRO A 75 -0.48 -12.39 1.51
C PRO A 75 1.00 -12.31 1.08
N ILE A 76 1.89 -12.00 2.03
CA ILE A 76 3.34 -12.00 1.79
C ILE A 76 3.82 -13.40 1.41
N GLY A 77 4.64 -13.50 0.36
CA GLY A 77 5.13 -14.74 -0.22
C GLY A 77 4.16 -15.37 -1.24
N ARG A 78 2.98 -14.80 -1.45
CA ARG A 78 1.96 -15.33 -2.37
C ARG A 78 1.36 -14.20 -3.25
N PRO A 79 2.16 -13.58 -4.14
CA PRO A 79 1.65 -12.56 -5.05
C PRO A 79 0.49 -13.08 -5.87
N LYS A 80 -0.47 -12.19 -6.17
CA LYS A 80 -1.58 -12.53 -7.04
C LYS A 80 -1.03 -12.88 -8.44
N PRO A 81 -1.42 -14.03 -9.03
CA PRO A 81 -1.01 -14.36 -10.39
C PRO A 81 -1.40 -13.24 -11.38
N GLY A 82 -0.46 -12.80 -12.21
CA GLY A 82 -0.68 -11.70 -13.15
C GLY A 82 -0.64 -10.29 -12.55
N ASP A 83 -0.23 -10.14 -11.28
CA ASP A 83 -0.03 -8.83 -10.63
C ASP A 83 1.48 -8.52 -10.51
N PRO A 84 2.08 -7.83 -11.50
CA PRO A 84 3.50 -7.48 -11.47
C PRO A 84 3.84 -6.47 -10.36
N THR A 85 2.87 -5.68 -9.90
CA THR A 85 3.07 -4.71 -8.82
C THR A 85 3.26 -5.43 -7.49
N SER A 86 2.35 -6.36 -7.16
CA SER A 86 2.51 -7.22 -5.99
C SER A 86 3.82 -8.02 -6.05
N ALA A 87 4.12 -8.68 -7.17
CA ALA A 87 5.35 -9.47 -7.30
C ALA A 87 6.63 -8.64 -7.05
N ARG A 88 6.67 -7.40 -7.56
CA ARG A 88 7.78 -6.46 -7.37
C ARG A 88 7.90 -6.00 -5.92
N GLU A 89 6.79 -5.62 -5.28
CA GLU A 89 6.77 -5.10 -3.90
C GLU A 89 7.32 -6.12 -2.89
N GLN A 90 7.00 -7.40 -3.04
CA GLN A 90 7.47 -8.49 -2.17
C GLN A 90 8.58 -9.34 -2.80
N SER A 91 9.38 -8.74 -3.68
CA SER A 91 10.51 -9.41 -4.34
C SER A 91 11.55 -9.99 -3.37
N GLY A 92 11.65 -9.47 -2.15
CA GLY A 92 12.48 -10.04 -1.08
C GLY A 92 12.10 -11.49 -0.69
N MET A 93 10.89 -11.95 -1.02
CA MET A 93 10.48 -13.34 -0.83
C MET A 93 10.85 -14.26 -2.00
N ALA A 94 11.23 -13.73 -3.17
CA ALA A 94 11.49 -14.56 -4.36
C ALA A 94 12.68 -15.51 -4.15
N GLY A 95 13.74 -15.02 -3.49
CA GLY A 95 14.94 -15.79 -3.15
C GLY A 95 14.90 -16.51 -1.80
N ALA A 96 13.76 -16.46 -1.07
CA ALA A 96 13.64 -17.10 0.23
C ALA A 96 13.73 -18.63 0.12
N SER A 97 14.36 -19.25 1.12
CA SER A 97 14.42 -20.71 1.25
C SER A 97 13.02 -21.31 1.43
N ASP A 98 12.86 -22.59 1.08
CA ASP A 98 11.57 -23.27 1.25
C ASP A 98 11.14 -23.32 2.73
N ALA A 99 12.10 -23.43 3.64
CA ALA A 99 11.85 -23.35 5.09
C ALA A 99 11.29 -21.98 5.49
N LEU A 100 11.87 -20.88 5.00
CA LEU A 100 11.39 -19.53 5.29
C LEU A 100 10.01 -19.28 4.66
N LYS A 101 9.75 -19.80 3.45
CA LYS A 101 8.43 -19.72 2.80
C LYS A 101 7.36 -20.48 3.58
N ALA A 102 7.69 -21.68 4.09
CA ALA A 102 6.79 -22.46 4.93
C ALA A 102 6.50 -21.73 6.26
N GLU A 103 7.52 -21.21 6.93
CA GLU A 103 7.36 -20.42 8.16
C GLU A 103 6.49 -19.18 7.92
N MET A 104 6.72 -18.45 6.83
CA MET A 104 5.90 -17.29 6.46
C MET A 104 4.45 -17.66 6.18
N LEU A 105 4.18 -18.83 5.59
CA LEU A 105 2.81 -19.30 5.38
C LEU A 105 2.10 -19.53 6.73
N GLU A 106 2.75 -20.23 7.66
CA GLU A 106 2.21 -20.46 9.01
C GLU A 106 1.94 -19.15 9.75
N LEU A 107 2.90 -18.21 9.70
CA LEU A 107 2.76 -16.90 10.34
C LEU A 107 1.63 -16.07 9.71
N ASN A 108 1.48 -16.09 8.38
CA ASN A 108 0.37 -15.40 7.71
C ASN A 108 -0.99 -15.97 8.12
N LEU A 109 -1.11 -17.30 8.23
CA LEU A 109 -2.36 -17.96 8.64
C LEU A 109 -2.71 -17.62 10.10
N ALA A 110 -1.75 -17.73 11.01
CA ALA A 110 -1.95 -17.38 12.41
C ALA A 110 -2.30 -15.89 12.60
N TYR A 111 -1.66 -15.01 11.82
CA TYR A 111 -1.98 -13.58 11.82
C TYR A 111 -3.41 -13.32 11.33
N GLN A 112 -3.82 -13.98 10.24
CA GLN A 112 -5.19 -13.86 9.72
C GLN A 112 -6.24 -14.39 10.70
N GLU A 113 -5.99 -15.52 11.36
CA GLU A 113 -6.87 -16.06 12.38
C GLU A 113 -7.07 -15.08 13.54
N ARG A 114 -5.98 -14.41 13.96
CA ARG A 114 -6.03 -13.46 15.09
C ARG A 114 -6.68 -12.12 14.75
N PHE A 115 -6.34 -11.53 13.60
CA PHE A 115 -6.74 -10.15 13.27
C PHE A 115 -7.86 -10.06 12.23
N GLY A 116 -8.19 -11.16 11.55
CA GLY A 116 -9.25 -11.20 10.52
C GLY A 116 -8.84 -10.61 9.17
N HIS A 117 -7.56 -10.27 8.98
CA HIS A 117 -7.03 -9.71 7.73
C HIS A 117 -5.60 -10.19 7.47
N VAL A 118 -5.11 -10.00 6.24
CA VAL A 118 -3.74 -10.37 5.85
C VAL A 118 -2.68 -9.62 6.68
N PHE A 119 -1.52 -10.23 6.88
CA PHE A 119 -0.35 -9.51 7.38
C PHE A 119 0.10 -8.48 6.36
N LEU A 120 -0.05 -7.21 6.69
CA LEU A 120 0.29 -6.10 5.82
C LEU A 120 1.58 -5.41 6.27
N ILE A 121 2.52 -5.26 5.34
CA ILE A 121 3.75 -4.50 5.54
C ILE A 121 4.18 -3.89 4.21
N CYS A 122 4.79 -2.71 4.25
CA CYS A 122 5.53 -2.16 3.12
C CYS A 122 6.77 -3.04 2.89
N ALA A 123 6.61 -4.01 1.98
CA ALA A 123 7.62 -5.02 1.66
C ALA A 123 8.77 -4.49 0.79
N THR A 124 8.57 -3.37 0.10
CA THR A 124 9.57 -2.79 -0.81
C THR A 124 10.88 -2.56 -0.07
N GLY A 125 11.98 -3.15 -0.57
CA GLY A 125 13.31 -3.04 0.00
C GLY A 125 13.59 -3.95 1.21
N ARG A 126 12.64 -4.78 1.65
CA ARG A 126 12.84 -5.73 2.76
C ARG A 126 13.24 -7.12 2.26
N THR A 127 14.05 -7.82 3.04
CA THR A 127 14.32 -9.25 2.85
C THR A 127 13.19 -10.11 3.41
N GLY A 128 13.13 -11.39 3.01
CA GLY A 128 12.19 -12.36 3.57
C GLY A 128 12.28 -12.49 5.09
N GLU A 129 13.51 -12.53 5.63
CA GLU A 129 13.77 -12.62 7.07
C GLU A 129 13.25 -11.39 7.80
N GLN A 130 13.46 -10.18 7.25
CA GLN A 130 12.93 -8.95 7.85
C GLN A 130 11.40 -8.93 7.87
N MET A 131 10.74 -9.49 6.85
CA MET A 131 9.28 -9.63 6.82
C MET A 131 8.79 -10.67 7.84
N ARG A 132 9.49 -11.80 7.96
CA ARG A 132 9.23 -12.82 8.99
C ARG A 132 9.38 -12.25 10.40
N ASP A 133 10.48 -11.57 10.68
CA ASP A 133 10.75 -11.01 12.00
C ASP A 133 9.67 -9.98 12.37
N ALA A 134 9.25 -9.16 11.41
CA ALA A 134 8.17 -8.21 11.60
C ALA A 134 6.82 -8.86 11.92
N VAL A 135 6.42 -9.94 11.24
CA VAL A 135 5.16 -10.63 11.58
C VAL A 135 5.25 -11.32 12.95
N ARG A 136 6.42 -11.88 13.31
CA ARG A 136 6.64 -12.50 14.64
C ARG A 136 6.57 -11.47 15.77
N GLU A 137 7.09 -10.27 15.56
CA GLU A 137 6.96 -9.17 16.52
C GLU A 137 5.50 -8.72 16.65
N ARG A 138 4.82 -8.53 15.51
CA ARG A 138 3.50 -7.90 15.45
C ARG A 138 2.35 -8.82 15.82
N ILE A 139 2.50 -10.14 15.66
CA ILE A 139 1.42 -11.09 15.97
C ILE A 139 0.99 -11.06 17.44
N GLY A 140 1.87 -10.60 18.35
CA GLY A 140 1.58 -10.44 19.77
C GLY A 140 0.78 -9.18 20.13
N ASN A 141 0.65 -8.22 19.21
CA ASN A 141 0.08 -6.90 19.50
C ASN A 141 -1.41 -6.96 19.89
N PRO A 142 -1.88 -6.00 20.73
CA PRO A 142 -3.31 -5.71 20.84
C PRO A 142 -3.90 -5.32 19.46
N PRO A 143 -5.13 -5.74 19.12
CA PRO A 143 -5.74 -5.46 17.80
C PRO A 143 -5.74 -3.97 17.42
N GLU A 144 -5.99 -3.08 18.39
CA GLU A 144 -6.04 -1.63 18.17
C GLU A 144 -4.66 -1.08 17.80
N ARG A 145 -3.61 -1.57 18.47
CA ARG A 145 -2.23 -1.19 18.17
C ARG A 145 -1.82 -1.69 16.79
N GLU A 146 -2.17 -2.92 16.45
CA GLU A 146 -1.84 -3.51 15.17
C GLU A 146 -2.54 -2.78 14.01
N ARG A 147 -3.79 -2.38 14.21
CA ARG A 147 -4.56 -1.61 13.21
C ARG A 147 -3.89 -0.28 12.87
N GLU A 148 -3.31 0.42 13.84
CA GLU A 148 -2.57 1.66 13.58
C GLU A 148 -1.22 1.43 12.89
N ILE A 149 -0.55 0.31 13.18
CA ILE A 149 0.65 -0.09 12.46
C ILE A 149 0.30 -0.37 10.99
N VAL A 150 -0.76 -1.13 10.73
CA VAL A 150 -1.26 -1.42 9.38
C VAL A 150 -1.59 -0.14 8.61
N ARG A 151 -2.28 0.82 9.25
CA ARG A 151 -2.57 2.13 8.64
C ARG A 151 -1.29 2.85 8.21
N THR A 152 -0.26 2.82 9.05
CA THR A 152 1.05 3.39 8.73
C THR A 152 1.73 2.68 7.56
N GLU A 153 1.65 1.34 7.52
CA GLU A 153 2.20 0.55 6.42
C GLU A 153 1.45 0.80 5.09
N LEU A 154 0.13 0.95 5.11
CA LEU A 154 -0.66 1.37 3.92
C LEU A 154 -0.22 2.74 3.41
N GLY A 155 -0.02 3.72 4.28
CA GLY A 155 0.48 5.04 3.87
C GLY A 155 1.81 4.94 3.10
N LYS A 156 2.75 4.13 3.59
CA LYS A 156 4.03 3.88 2.90
C LYS A 156 3.83 3.22 1.52
N ILE A 157 2.98 2.20 1.44
CA ILE A 157 2.69 1.50 0.18
C ILE A 157 2.03 2.46 -0.82
N ASN A 158 1.04 3.23 -0.37
CA ASN A 158 0.32 4.19 -1.21
C ASN A 158 1.26 5.27 -1.75
N ARG A 159 2.17 5.81 -0.94
CA ARG A 159 3.19 6.75 -1.41
C ARG A 159 4.05 6.16 -2.54
N ILE A 160 4.52 4.92 -2.40
CA ILE A 160 5.33 4.24 -3.45
C ILE A 160 4.52 4.07 -4.73
N ARG A 161 3.25 3.66 -4.62
CA ARG A 161 2.37 3.44 -5.78
C ARG A 161 1.99 4.75 -6.47
N LEU A 162 1.71 5.81 -5.70
CA LEU A 162 1.45 7.15 -6.21
C LEU A 162 2.68 7.73 -6.90
N ALA A 163 3.87 7.54 -6.34
CA ALA A 163 5.11 7.99 -6.97
C ALA A 163 5.27 7.40 -8.37
N ARG A 164 5.05 6.09 -8.53
CA ARG A 164 5.03 5.45 -9.85
C ARG A 164 3.99 6.06 -10.78
N LEU A 165 2.76 6.25 -10.30
CA LEU A 165 1.67 6.83 -11.09
C LEU A 165 2.00 8.22 -11.66
N VAL A 166 2.79 9.03 -10.93
CA VAL A 166 3.12 10.41 -11.32
C VAL A 166 4.55 10.60 -11.85
N GLU A 167 5.37 9.55 -11.83
CA GLU A 167 6.71 9.48 -12.44
C GLU A 167 6.71 8.81 -13.83
N GLU A 168 5.84 7.81 -14.04
CA GLU A 168 5.71 7.13 -15.34
C GLU A 168 5.21 8.13 -16.40
N ASP A 169 5.83 8.18 -17.59
CA ASP A 169 5.42 8.99 -18.76
C ASP A 169 4.29 8.32 -19.56
#